data_AF-A0AAW6MDD4-F1
#
_entry.id   AF-A0AAW6MDD4-F1
#
_cell.length_a   1.000
_cell.length_b   1.000
_cell.length_c   1.000
_cell.angle_alpha   90.00
_cell.angle_beta   90.00
_cell.angle_gamma   90.00
#
_symmetry.space_group_name_H-M   'P 1'
#
loop_
_entity.id
_entity.type
_entity.pdbx_description
1 polymer ?
#
loop_
_entity_poly.entity_id
_entity_poly.type
_entity_poly.pdbx_seq_one_letter_code
_entity_poly.pdbx_strand_id
1 'polypeptide(L)' 'MVTQADIKKFKELLDKQAAFTKKQEETANSQYFDFVLQDTLGIQRSISEYVGKSRLLFVDFWASWCSPCRADIPHIKEV' A
#
# COMPACT_ATOMS: atom_id res chain seq x y z
N MET A 1 20.70 31.76 -5.34
CA MET A 1 20.96 31.17 -6.68
C MET A 1 20.74 29.67 -6.53
N VAL A 2 19.82 29.08 -7.32
CA VAL A 2 19.60 27.63 -7.30
C VAL A 2 20.84 26.97 -7.89
N THR A 3 21.41 25.99 -7.20
CA THR A 3 22.65 25.34 -7.64
C THR A 3 22.35 24.21 -8.62
N GLN A 4 23.33 23.82 -9.43
CA GLN A 4 23.16 22.68 -10.34
C GLN A 4 22.84 21.36 -9.59
N ALA A 5 23.24 21.26 -8.32
CA ALA A 5 22.91 20.12 -7.46
C ALA A 5 21.42 20.08 -7.09
N ASP A 6 20.81 21.24 -6.84
CA ASP A 6 19.38 21.34 -6.53
C ASP A 6 18.52 20.95 -7.75
N ILE A 7 18.94 21.36 -8.95
CA ILE A 7 18.26 20.99 -10.21
C ILE A 7 18.33 19.48 -10.43
N LYS A 8 19.49 18.85 -10.18
CA LYS A 8 19.66 17.41 -10.32
C LYS A 8 18.77 16.64 -9.33
N LYS A 9 18.77 17.05 -8.06
CA LYS A 9 17.94 16.45 -7.02
C LYS A 9 16.44 16.60 -7.32
N PHE A 10 16.03 17.75 -7.85
CA PHE A 10 14.66 17.98 -8.27
C PHE A 10 14.27 17.09 -9.46
N LYS A 11 15.14 16.93 -10.46
CA LYS A 11 14.91 16.01 -11.58
C LYS A 11 14.78 14.56 -11.12
N GLU A 12 15.63 14.10 -10.21
CA GLU A 12 15.52 12.76 -9.62
C GLU A 12 14.21 12.56 -8.83
N LEU A 13 13.70 13.60 -8.17
CA LEU A 13 12.41 13.57 -7.48
C LEU A 13 11.24 13.50 -8.46
N LEU A 14 11.32 14.25 -9.58
CA LEU A 14 10.32 14.20 -10.65
C LEU A 14 10.29 12.83 -11.33
N ASP A 15 11.46 12.24 -11.60
CA ASP A 15 11.56 10.89 -12.20
C ASP A 15 10.97 9.82 -11.26
N LYS A 16 11.20 9.94 -9.94
CA LYS A 16 10.60 9.06 -8.93
C LYS A 16 9.08 9.22 -8.84
N GLN A 17 8.57 10.45 -8.94
CA GLN A 17 7.13 10.71 -8.97
C GLN A 17 6.49 10.12 -10.24
N ALA A 18 7.11 10.31 -11.41
CA ALA A 18 6.61 9.74 -12.66
C ALA A 18 6.58 8.20 -12.64
N ALA A 19 7.59 7.55 -12.04
CA ALA A 19 7.59 6.10 -11.84
C ALA A 19 6.47 5.63 -10.88
N PHE A 20 6.16 6.42 -9.86
CA PHE A 20 5.07 6.13 -8.93
C PHE A 20 3.69 6.27 -9.61
N THR A 21 3.49 7.33 -10.40
CA THR A 21 2.24 7.55 -11.16
C THR A 21 1.99 6.46 -12.20
N LYS A 22 3.04 6.04 -12.92
CA LYS A 22 2.93 4.98 -13.93
C LYS A 22 2.55 3.62 -13.32
N LYS A 23 3.06 3.32 -12.11
CA LYS A 23 2.68 2.11 -11.36
C LYS A 23 1.24 2.17 -10.84
N GLN A 24 0.73 3.36 -10.49
CA GLN A 24 -0.68 3.54 -10.14
C GLN A 24 -1.61 3.34 -11.36
N GLU A 25 -1.22 3.84 -12.53
CA GLU A 25 -1.99 3.69 -13.78
C GLU A 25 -2.12 2.24 -14.25
N GLU A 26 -1.10 1.40 -14.06
CA GLU A 26 -1.19 -0.04 -14.38
C GLU A 26 -2.25 -0.77 -13.53
N THR A 27 -2.47 -0.33 -12.29
CA THR A 27 -3.56 -0.78 -11.42
C THR A 27 -4.91 -0.08 -11.67
N ALA A 28 -4.97 0.98 -12.49
CA ALA A 28 -6.19 1.77 -12.67
C ALA A 28 -7.34 1.00 -13.36
N ASN A 29 -7.02 -0.08 -14.10
CA ASN A 29 -8.00 -0.99 -14.70
C ASN A 29 -8.27 -2.25 -13.87
N SER A 30 -7.66 -2.38 -12.69
CA SER A 30 -7.85 -3.53 -11.80
C SER A 30 -8.89 -3.23 -10.72
N GLN A 31 -9.68 -4.23 -10.33
CA GLN A 31 -10.73 -4.09 -9.31
C GLN A 31 -10.15 -3.80 -7.91
N TYR A 32 -8.86 -4.00 -7.71
CA TYR A 32 -8.16 -3.80 -6.45
C TYR A 32 -6.70 -3.41 -6.71
N PHE A 33 -6.10 -2.64 -5.81
CA PHE A 33 -4.68 -2.30 -5.87
C PHE A 33 -3.85 -3.49 -5.39
N ASP A 34 -3.00 -4.07 -6.25
CA ASP A 34 -2.09 -5.14 -5.83
C ASP A 34 -0.80 -4.55 -5.26
N PHE A 35 -0.44 -4.99 -4.06
CA PHE A 35 0.76 -4.58 -3.38
C PHE A 35 1.38 -5.73 -2.62
N VAL A 36 2.71 -5.65 -2.45
CA VAL A 36 3.51 -6.65 -1.77
C VAL A 36 3.85 -6.12 -0.38
N LEU A 37 3.45 -6.86 0.65
CA LEU A 37 3.83 -6.60 2.04
C LEU A 37 4.68 -7.73 2.58
N GLN A 38 5.49 -7.40 3.58
CA GLN A 38 6.19 -8.38 4.38
C GLN A 38 5.26 -8.86 5.50
N ASP A 39 5.10 -10.17 5.63
CA ASP A 39 4.34 -10.78 6.72
C ASP A 39 5.14 -10.84 8.04
N THR A 40 4.53 -11.38 9.09
CA THR A 40 5.17 -11.54 10.41
C THR A 40 6.35 -12.52 10.41
N LEU A 41 6.51 -13.32 9.35
CA LEU A 41 7.59 -14.28 9.17
C LEU A 41 8.70 -13.71 8.26
N GLY A 42 8.55 -12.48 7.81
CA GLY A 42 9.50 -11.82 6.92
C GLY A 42 9.34 -12.17 5.45
N ILE A 43 8.29 -12.90 5.07
CA ILE A 43 8.03 -13.36 3.70
C ILE A 43 7.25 -12.26 2.96
N GLN A 44 7.65 -11.98 1.72
CA GLN A 44 6.91 -11.10 0.84
C GLN A 44 5.66 -11.80 0.31
N ARG A 45 4.50 -11.19 0.53
CA ARG A 45 3.18 -11.67 0.10
C ARG A 45 2.48 -10.60 -0.70
N SER A 46 1.89 -10.95 -1.83
CA SER A 46 1.00 -10.06 -2.58
C SER A 46 -0.46 -10.24 -2.14
N ILE A 47 -1.27 -9.18 -2.29
CA ILE A 47 -2.71 -9.28 -2.05
C ILE A 47 -3.39 -10.13 -3.10
N SER A 48 -2.88 -10.13 -4.34
CA SER A 48 -3.35 -11.01 -5.41
C SER A 48 -3.35 -12.49 -5.04
N GLU A 49 -2.50 -12.94 -4.10
CA GLU A 49 -2.54 -14.32 -3.58
C GLU A 49 -3.82 -14.66 -2.80
N TYR A 50 -4.54 -13.67 -2.27
CA TYR A 50 -5.73 -13.84 -1.44
C TYR A 50 -7.03 -13.54 -2.17
N VAL A 51 -6.97 -12.76 -3.26
CA VAL A 51 -8.14 -12.42 -4.07
C VAL A 51 -8.69 -13.67 -4.77
N GLY A 52 -10.00 -13.91 -4.64
CA GLY A 52 -10.70 -15.03 -5.28
C GLY A 52 -10.67 -16.36 -4.52
N LYS A 53 -9.94 -16.47 -3.39
CA LYS A 53 -9.99 -17.66 -2.52
C LYS A 53 -11.28 -17.78 -1.71
N SER A 54 -11.91 -16.64 -1.41
CA SER A 54 -13.16 -16.55 -0.64
C SER A 54 -14.17 -15.65 -1.36
N ARG A 55 -15.44 -15.72 -0.95
CA ARG A 55 -16.51 -14.85 -1.47
C ARG A 55 -16.28 -13.36 -1.15
N LEU A 56 -15.60 -13.08 -0.05
CA LEU A 56 -15.30 -11.73 0.43
C LEU A 56 -13.86 -11.71 0.95
N LEU A 57 -13.10 -10.68 0.58
CA LEU A 57 -11.81 -10.36 1.16
C LEU A 57 -11.96 -9.07 1.97
N PHE A 58 -11.80 -9.18 3.28
CA PHE A 58 -11.77 -8.05 4.20
C PHE A 58 -10.33 -7.67 4.52
N VAL A 59 -9.98 -6.40 4.38
CA VAL A 59 -8.65 -5.87 4.66
C VAL A 59 -8.77 -4.77 5.70
N ASP A 60 -8.06 -4.93 6.81
CA ASP A 60 -8.04 -3.97 7.93
C ASP A 60 -6.63 -3.41 8.12
N PHE A 61 -6.51 -2.08 8.05
CA PHE A 61 -5.26 -1.35 8.27
C PHE A 61 -5.24 -0.78 9.69
N TRP A 62 -4.63 -1.52 10.61
CA TRP A 62 -4.55 -1.13 12.02
C TRP A 62 -3.11 -1.15 12.54
N ALA A 63 -2.92 -0.60 13.75
CA ALA A 63 -1.65 -0.66 14.45
C ALA A 63 -1.85 -0.80 15.96
N SER A 64 -0.89 -1.39 16.66
CA SER A 64 -0.95 -1.62 18.12
C SER A 64 -1.13 -0.32 18.92
N TRP A 65 -0.66 0.80 18.38
CA TRP A 65 -0.79 2.13 18.97
C TRP A 65 -2.04 2.90 18.50
N CYS A 66 -2.79 2.38 17.53
CA CYS A 66 -4.02 3.00 17.06
C CYS A 66 -5.18 2.72 18.04
N SER A 67 -5.39 3.64 19.00
CA SER A 67 -6.46 3.52 19.99
C SER A 67 -7.87 3.40 19.39
N PRO A 68 -8.29 4.20 18.39
CA PRO A 68 -9.62 4.02 17.79
C PRO A 68 -9.73 2.65 17.10
N CYS A 69 -8.71 2.21 16.36
CA CYS A 69 -8.70 0.88 15.75
C CYS A 69 -8.90 -0.23 16.80
N ARG A 70 -8.20 -0.16 17.95
CA ARG A 70 -8.36 -1.15 19.02
C ARG A 70 -9.76 -1.17 19.63
N ALA A 71 -10.47 -0.05 19.65
CA ALA A 71 -11.84 0.02 20.12
C ALA A 71 -12.82 -0.64 19.12
N ASP A 72 -12.48 -0.64 17.83
CA ASP A 72 -13.31 -1.23 16.76
C ASP A 72 -13.07 -2.74 16.56
N ILE A 73 -11.87 -3.25 16.90
CA ILE A 73 -11.51 -4.68 16.78
C ILE A 73 -12.54 -5.64 17.41
N PRO A 74 -13.07 -5.40 18.64
CA PRO A 74 -14.10 -6.26 19.23
C PRO A 74 -15.35 -6.41 18.36
N HIS A 75 -15.81 -5.32 17.73
CA HIS A 75 -16.98 -5.33 16.86
C HIS A 75 -16.71 -6.08 15.56
N ILE A 76 -15.50 -5.95 15.01
CA ILE A 76 -15.09 -6.66 13.79
C ILE A 76 -15.03 -8.19 14.03
N LYS A 77 -14.67 -8.63 15.23
CA LYS A 77 -14.60 -10.06 15.58
C LYS A 77 -15.96 -10.74 15.73
N GLU A 78 -17.03 -9.99 15.94
CA GLU A 78 -18.38 -10.51 16.10
C GLU A 78 -19.08 -10.80 14.77
N VAL A 79 -18.53 -10.30 13.66
CA VAL A 79 -19.06 -10.41 12.28
C VAL A 79 -18.39 -11.57 11.54
#